data_AF-A0AA41YRN7-F1
#
_entry.id   AF-A0AA41YRN7-F1
#
_cell.length_a   1.000
_cell.length_b   1.000
_cell.length_c   1.000
_cell.angle_alpha   90.00
_cell.angle_beta   90.00
_cell.angle_gamma   90.00
#
_symmetry.space_group_name_H-M   'P 1'
#
loop_
_entity.id
_entity.type
_entity.pdbx_description
1 polymer ?
#
loop_
_entity_poly.entity_id
_entity_poly.type
_entity_poly.pdbx_seq_one_letter_code
_entity_poly.pdbx_strand_id
1 'polypeptide(L)'
;MTTDAELRGLLLDCLRLWDIAGAVTATADGLRVETATAACTIRRGPAPTRWFLATPTRTRPSPSIVALLSALRRALGADPGIRARIGAGAGIGLR
;
A
#
# COMPACT_ATOMS: atom_id res chain seq x y z
N MET A 1 -3.42 18.28 -2.51
CA MET A 1 -4.48 17.26 -2.58
C MET A 1 -3.87 16.05 -3.28
N THR A 2 -3.70 14.90 -2.62
CA THR A 2 -3.11 13.73 -3.28
C THR A 2 -4.08 13.24 -4.35
N THR A 3 -3.61 13.05 -5.59
CA THR A 3 -4.36 12.48 -6.71
C THR A 3 -4.35 10.95 -6.64
N ASP A 4 -5.25 10.28 -7.37
CA ASP A 4 -5.24 8.81 -7.43
C ASP A 4 -3.99 8.27 -8.14
N ALA A 5 -3.43 9.03 -9.08
CA ALA A 5 -2.17 8.68 -9.74
C ALA A 5 -0.97 8.72 -8.77
N GLU A 6 -0.87 9.78 -7.95
CA GLU A 6 0.16 9.89 -6.90
C GLU A 6 0.02 8.79 -5.85
N LEU A 7 -1.23 8.52 -5.40
CA LEU A 7 -1.50 7.44 -4.46
C LEU A 7 -1.13 6.08 -5.06
N ARG A 8 -1.45 5.83 -6.34
CA ARG A 8 -1.08 4.60 -7.04
C ARG A 8 0.44 4.41 -7.09
N GLY A 9 1.19 5.48 -7.43
CA GLY A 9 2.65 5.46 -7.44
C GLY A 9 3.22 5.10 -6.06
N LEU A 10 2.74 5.78 -5.01
CA LEU A 10 3.14 5.50 -3.64
C LEU A 10 2.86 4.05 -3.23
N LEU A 11 1.70 3.50 -3.59
CA LEU A 11 1.34 2.12 -3.27
C LEU A 11 2.26 1.11 -3.97
N LEU A 12 2.60 1.34 -5.23
CA LEU A 12 3.55 0.51 -5.97
C LEU A 12 4.94 0.53 -5.34
N ASP A 13 5.42 1.71 -4.92
CA ASP A 13 6.70 1.83 -4.23
C ASP A 13 6.68 1.14 -2.86
N CYS A 14 5.56 1.21 -2.13
CA CYS A 14 5.40 0.48 -0.88
C CYS A 14 5.44 -1.04 -1.09
N LEU A 15 4.77 -1.57 -2.12
CA LEU A 15 4.82 -3.00 -2.45
C LEU A 15 6.26 -3.46 -2.72
N ARG A 16 7.04 -2.69 -3.50
CA ARG A 16 8.46 -2.96 -3.75
C ARG A 16 9.29 -2.93 -2.46
N LEU A 17 9.06 -1.93 -1.61
CA LEU A 17 9.78 -1.78 -0.34
C LEU A 17 9.45 -2.91 0.67
N TRP A 18 8.26 -3.48 0.59
CA TRP A 18 7.85 -4.64 1.38
C TRP A 18 8.21 -5.98 0.74
N ASP A 19 8.84 -5.99 -0.44
CA ASP A 19 9.16 -7.20 -1.21
C ASP A 19 7.91 -8.05 -1.54
N ILE A 20 6.79 -7.37 -1.81
CA ILE A 20 5.50 -8.02 -2.13
C ILE A 20 5.25 -7.89 -3.62
N ALA A 21 5.21 -9.03 -4.31
CA ALA A 21 4.76 -9.09 -5.70
C ALA A 21 3.26 -8.79 -5.78
N GLY A 22 2.89 -7.71 -6.45
CA GLY A 22 1.50 -7.31 -6.63
C GLY A 22 1.33 -6.18 -7.64
N ALA A 23 0.08 -5.88 -7.96
CA ALA A 23 -0.33 -4.83 -8.87
C ALA A 23 -1.25 -3.83 -8.18
N VAL A 24 -1.24 -2.59 -8.67
CA VAL A 24 -2.18 -1.54 -8.27
C VAL A 24 -2.87 -0.99 -9.51
N THR A 25 -4.17 -1.23 -9.58
CA THR A 25 -5.02 -0.91 -10.74
C THR A 25 -6.07 0.10 -10.34
N ALA A 26 -6.28 1.13 -11.16
CA ALA A 26 -7.39 2.05 -10.98
C ALA A 26 -8.70 1.39 -11.41
N THR A 27 -9.74 1.52 -10.60
CA THR A 27 -11.09 1.03 -10.88
C THR A 27 -12.08 2.19 -10.76
N ALA A 28 -13.34 1.97 -11.15
CA ALA A 28 -14.39 2.97 -11.00
C ALA A 28 -14.61 3.40 -9.53
N ASP A 29 -14.31 2.51 -8.58
CA ASP A 29 -14.52 2.71 -7.15
C ASP A 29 -13.28 3.24 -6.39
N GLY A 30 -12.13 3.32 -7.03
CA GLY A 30 -10.87 3.77 -6.43
C GLY A 30 -9.65 3.00 -6.94
N LEU A 31 -8.82 2.50 -6.02
CA LEU A 31 -7.62 1.73 -6.36
C LEU A 31 -7.75 0.31 -5.84
N ARG A 32 -7.49 -0.68 -6.69
CA ARG A 32 -7.44 -2.09 -6.31
C ARG A 32 -6.00 -2.53 -6.21
N VAL A 33 -5.65 -3.15 -5.09
CA VAL A 33 -4.34 -3.75 -4.84
C VAL A 33 -4.52 -5.26 -4.83
N GLU A 34 -3.75 -5.96 -5.66
CA GLU A 34 -3.82 -7.41 -5.79
C GLU A 34 -2.43 -8.03 -5.70
N THR A 35 -2.32 -9.09 -4.92
CA THR A 35 -1.14 -9.95 -4.83
C THR A 35 -1.56 -11.38 -5.12
N ALA A 36 -0.61 -12.32 -5.14
CA ALA A 36 -0.92 -13.74 -5.30
C ALA A 36 -1.86 -14.29 -4.20
N THR A 37 -1.88 -13.67 -3.02
CA THR A 37 -2.54 -14.20 -1.82
C THR A 37 -3.62 -13.28 -1.23
N ALA A 38 -3.68 -12.02 -1.66
CA ALA A 38 -4.59 -11.03 -1.10
C ALA A 38 -5.08 -10.04 -2.14
N ALA A 39 -6.30 -9.54 -1.93
CA ALA A 39 -6.87 -8.43 -2.70
C ALA A 39 -7.50 -7.41 -1.75
N CYS A 40 -7.30 -6.13 -2.05
CA CYS A 40 -7.84 -5.01 -1.27
C CYS A 40 -8.31 -3.89 -2.21
N THR A 41 -9.33 -3.15 -1.79
CA THR A 41 -9.80 -1.94 -2.49
C THR A 41 -9.62 -0.74 -1.59
N ILE A 42 -9.01 0.32 -2.11
CA ILE A 42 -8.83 1.60 -1.46
C ILE A 42 -9.79 2.58 -2.12
N ARG A 43 -10.71 3.14 -1.33
CA ARG A 43 -11.71 4.11 -1.77
C ARG A 43 -11.48 5.43 -1.06
N ARG A 44 -11.77 6.56 -1.71
CA ARG A 44 -11.83 7.84 -1.02
C ARG A 44 -13.05 7.90 -0.11
N GLY A 45 -12.92 8.61 0.99
CA GLY A 45 -13.99 8.86 1.95
C GLY A 45 -14.08 10.34 2.31
N PRO A 46 -15.22 10.79 2.84
CA PRO A 46 -15.36 12.15 3.36
C PRO A 46 -14.44 12.37 4.57
N ALA A 47 -14.15 13.63 4.88
CA ALA A 47 -13.50 13.98 6.15
C ALA A 47 -14.40 13.55 7.34
N PRO A 48 -13.83 13.05 8.45
CA PRO A 48 -12.40 12.99 8.77
C PRO A 48 -11.67 11.73 8.22
N THR A 49 -12.40 10.77 7.66
CA THR A 49 -11.86 9.45 7.29
C THR A 49 -10.91 9.47 6.11
N ARG A 50 -11.06 10.35 5.12
CA ARG A 50 -10.23 10.48 3.89
C ARG A 50 -10.13 9.23 2.98
N TRP A 51 -9.89 8.03 3.51
CA TRP A 51 -9.84 6.78 2.77
C TRP A 51 -10.49 5.62 3.53
N PHE A 52 -10.98 4.64 2.78
CA PHE A 52 -11.42 3.34 3.27
C PHE A 52 -10.61 2.24 2.60
N LEU A 53 -10.09 1.31 3.40
CA LEU A 53 -9.49 0.07 2.92
C LEU A 53 -10.49 -1.07 3.12
N ALA A 54 -10.98 -1.63 2.03
CA ALA A 54 -11.83 -2.82 2.01
C ALA A 54 -10.99 -4.07 1.69
N THR A 55 -11.14 -5.10 2.50
CA THR A 55 -10.71 -6.47 2.25
C THR A 55 -11.95 -7.36 2.11
N PRO A 56 -11.85 -8.63 1.66
CA PRO A 56 -13.00 -9.51 1.52
C PRO A 56 -13.84 -9.67 2.80
N THR A 57 -13.21 -9.50 3.96
CA THR A 57 -13.81 -9.73 5.28
C THR A 57 -14.20 -8.45 6.03
N ARG A 58 -13.67 -7.28 5.66
CA ARG A 58 -13.89 -6.04 6.44
C ARG A 58 -13.59 -4.78 5.64
N THR A 59 -14.21 -3.68 6.04
CA THR A 59 -13.84 -2.34 5.59
C THR A 59 -13.32 -1.53 6.78
N ARG A 60 -12.18 -0.83 6.61
CA ARG A 60 -11.53 -0.04 7.66
C ARG A 60 -11.38 1.43 7.23
N PRO A 61 -11.88 2.40 8.02
CA PRO A 61 -11.60 3.81 7.81
C PRO A 61 -10.13 4.14 8.12
N SER A 62 -9.51 5.00 7.30
CA SER A 62 -8.09 5.34 7.37
C SER A 62 -7.88 6.86 7.28
N PRO A 63 -7.89 7.58 8.41
CA PRO A 63 -7.88 9.06 8.45
C PRO A 63 -6.61 9.70 7.89
N SER A 64 -5.52 8.93 7.79
CA SER A 64 -4.23 9.40 7.29
C SER A 64 -3.59 8.37 6.36
N ILE A 65 -2.63 8.82 5.56
CA ILE A 65 -1.88 7.94 4.65
C ILE A 65 -1.11 6.86 5.42
N VAL A 66 -0.56 7.19 6.60
CA VAL A 66 0.15 6.23 7.46
C VAL A 66 -0.80 5.15 7.99
N ALA A 67 -2.03 5.53 8.38
CA ALA A 67 -3.05 4.58 8.80
C ALA A 67 -3.46 3.64 7.66
N LEU A 68 -3.61 4.18 6.46
CA LEU A 68 -3.91 3.42 5.25
C LEU A 68 -2.80 2.41 4.93
N LEU A 69 -1.54 2.85 4.87
CA LEU A 69 -0.40 1.98 4.56
C LEU A 69 -0.20 0.90 5.63
N SER A 70 -0.41 1.24 6.91
CA SER A 70 -0.35 0.27 8.01
C SER A 70 -1.46 -0.79 7.91
N ALA A 71 -2.67 -0.37 7.54
CA ALA A 71 -3.79 -1.29 7.34
C ALA A 71 -3.58 -2.18 6.11
N LEU A 72 -3.08 -1.61 5.01
CA LEU A 72 -2.75 -2.34 3.79
C LEU A 72 -1.65 -3.36 4.02
N ARG A 73 -0.53 -2.96 4.64
CA ARG A 73 0.59 -3.86 4.97
C ARG A 73 0.10 -5.08 5.76
N ARG A 74 -0.75 -4.87 6.76
CA ARG A 74 -1.38 -5.96 7.54
C ARG A 74 -2.34 -6.81 6.69
N ALA A 75 -3.12 -6.19 5.81
CA ALA A 75 -4.07 -6.89 4.94
C ALA A 75 -3.37 -7.78 3.90
N LEU A 76 -2.19 -7.39 3.44
CA LEU A 76 -1.36 -8.16 2.52
C LEU A 76 -0.53 -9.26 3.21
N GLY A 77 -0.69 -9.44 4.53
CA GLY A 77 0.05 -10.46 5.28
C GLY A 77 1.55 -10.18 5.39
N ALA A 78 1.97 -8.93 5.17
CA ALA A 78 3.37 -8.57 5.35
C ALA A 78 3.72 -8.68 6.84
N ASP A 79 4.57 -9.65 7.16
CA ASP A 79 4.95 -9.97 8.53
C ASP A 79 5.47 -8.69 9.25
N PRO A 80 5.01 -8.39 10.48
CA PRO A 80 5.55 -7.27 11.25
C PRO A 80 7.07 -7.39 11.51
N GLY A 81 7.68 -8.56 11.31
CA GLY A 81 9.12 -8.81 11.47
C GLY A 81 10.00 -8.51 10.25
N ILE A 82 9.45 -8.37 9.03
CA ILE A 82 10.27 -8.09 7.84
C ILE A 82 10.63 -6.61 7.84
N ARG A 83 11.86 -6.31 8.26
CA ARG A 83 12.47 -4.98 8.15
C ARG A 83 12.32 -4.51 6.72
N ALA A 84 11.82 -3.29 6.53
CA ALA A 84 11.84 -2.63 5.23
C ALA A 84 13.28 -2.68 4.70
N ARG A 85 13.49 -3.26 3.51
CA ARG A 85 14.80 -3.19 2.86
C ARG A 85 14.99 -1.75 2.41
N ILE A 86 15.67 -0.95 3.24
CA ILE A 86 16.29 0.27 2.76
C ILE A 86 17.50 -0.20 1.96
N GLY A 87 17.51 0.09 0.66
CA GLY A 87 18.55 -0.35 -0.26
C GLY A 87 19.92 -0.13 0.35
N ALA A 88 20.68 -1.20 0.53
CA ALA A 88 22.10 -1.10 0.79
C ALA A 88 22.68 -0.31 -0.39
N GLY A 89 23.12 0.91 -0.12
CA GLY A 89 23.82 1.74 -1.09
C GLY A 89 24.92 0.91 -1.72
N ALA A 90 25.01 1.00 -3.04
CA ALA A 90 26.08 0.40 -3.81
C ALA A 90 27.40 0.68 -3.09
N GLY A 91 28.03 -0.37 -2.58
CA GLY A 91 29.39 -0.30 -2.09
C GLY A 91 30.26 0.15 -3.25
N ILE A 92 30.69 1.41 -3.18
CA ILE A 92 31.82 1.94 -3.92
C ILE A 92 33.02 1.04 -3.63
N GLY A 93 33.28 0.11 -4.54
CA GLY A 93 34.49 -0.70 -4.54
C GLY A 93 35.67 0.22 -4.84
N LEU A 94 36.44 0.55 -3.81
CA LEU A 94 37.82 0.95 -3.97
C LEU A 94 38.62 -0.33 -4.26
N ARG A 95 39.06 -0.44 -5.50
CA ARG A 95 40.14 -1.33 -5.94
C ARG A 95 41.22 -0.46 -6.56
#